data_AF-J4H2L3-F1
#
_entry.id   AF-J4H2L3-F1
#
_cell.length_a   1.000
_cell.length_b   1.000
_cell.length_c   1.000
_cell.angle_alpha   90.00
_cell.angle_beta   90.00
_cell.angle_gamma   90.00
#
_symmetry.space_group_name_H-M   'P 1'
#
loop_
_entity.id
_entity.type
_entity.pdbx_description
1 polymer ?
#
loop_
_entity_poly.entity_id
_entity_poly.type
_entity_poly.pdbx_seq_one_letter_code
_entity_poly.pdbx_strand_id
1 'polypeptide(L)'
;MLEVPRIGGTDYKAETGYYIKERQDPTFFPGRAATIYYRAPPQEKGALSGIKRDLKAVLGAPGDLEIGVLGILHPSVLEKFEIGYPCSALEFSLEPFKKEMQAIWSD
;
A
#
# COMPACT_ATOMS: atom_id res chain seq x y z
N MET A 1 12.88 11.99 -2.48
CA MET A 1 11.68 11.40 -3.12
C MET A 1 11.65 9.93 -2.74
N LEU A 2 10.49 9.31 -2.50
CA LEU A 2 10.44 7.92 -1.97
C LEU A 2 10.85 6.83 -2.97
N GLU A 3 10.96 7.15 -4.27
CA GLU A 3 11.52 6.30 -5.34
C GLU A 3 11.02 4.84 -5.39
N VAL A 4 9.80 4.58 -4.91
CA VAL A 4 9.18 3.25 -4.98
C VAL A 4 8.49 3.06 -6.33
N PRO A 5 8.85 2.05 -7.14
CA PRO A 5 8.25 1.85 -8.45
C PRO A 5 6.81 1.34 -8.34
N ARG A 6 5.94 1.77 -9.28
CA ARG A 6 4.61 1.17 -9.45
C ARG A 6 4.76 -0.20 -10.11
N ILE A 7 4.19 -1.23 -9.50
CA ILE A 7 4.19 -2.61 -10.00
C ILE A 7 2.76 -3.10 -10.25
N GLY A 8 2.61 -4.22 -10.94
CA GLY A 8 1.34 -4.94 -10.96
C GLY A 8 1.16 -5.76 -9.68
N GLY A 9 -0.07 -5.87 -9.15
CA GLY A 9 -0.33 -6.73 -7.97
C GLY A 9 0.00 -8.21 -8.22
N THR A 10 -0.01 -8.63 -9.49
CA THR A 10 0.37 -9.98 -9.95
C THR A 10 1.80 -10.08 -10.45
N ASP A 11 2.58 -8.99 -10.42
CA ASP A 11 3.97 -8.99 -10.83
C ASP A 11 4.84 -9.54 -9.70
N TYR A 12 4.79 -10.86 -9.48
CA TYR A 12 5.55 -11.51 -8.41
C TYR A 12 7.07 -11.47 -8.62
N LYS A 13 7.54 -11.09 -9.81
CA LYS A 13 8.96 -10.95 -10.12
C LYS A 13 9.54 -9.64 -9.59
N ALA A 14 8.70 -8.62 -9.41
CA ALA A 14 9.14 -7.37 -8.83
C ALA A 14 9.57 -7.54 -7.37
N GLU A 15 10.83 -7.19 -7.09
CA GLU A 15 11.43 -7.31 -5.76
C GLU A 15 10.93 -6.28 -4.75
N THR A 16 10.49 -5.11 -5.23
CA THR A 16 9.91 -4.03 -4.44
C THR A 16 9.01 -3.18 -5.32
N GLY A 17 8.04 -2.50 -4.72
CA GLY A 17 7.15 -1.60 -5.43
C GLY A 17 5.86 -1.33 -4.67
N TYR A 18 4.96 -0.57 -5.27
CA TYR A 18 3.61 -0.39 -4.78
C TYR A 18 2.58 -0.68 -5.88
N TYR A 19 1.39 -1.09 -5.50
CA TYR A 19 0.26 -1.26 -6.40
C TYR A 19 -1.04 -0.88 -5.72
N ILE A 20 -2.09 -0.68 -6.51
CA ILE A 20 -3.44 -0.43 -6.01
C ILE A 20 -4.35 -1.58 -6.40
N LYS A 21 -5.30 -1.90 -5.53
CA LYS A 21 -6.31 -2.93 -5.76
C LYS A 21 -7.67 -2.39 -5.37
N GLU A 22 -8.69 -2.68 -6.17
CA GLU A 22 -10.07 -2.31 -5.85
C GLU A 22 -10.45 -2.79 -4.45
N ARG A 23 -11.12 -1.91 -3.69
CA ARG A 23 -11.66 -2.16 -2.36
C ARG A 23 -13.13 -1.80 -2.34
N GLN A 24 -13.91 -2.52 -1.55
CA GLN A 24 -15.27 -2.11 -1.20
C GLN A 24 -15.25 -1.52 0.20
N ASP A 25 -15.72 -0.28 0.31
CA ASP A 25 -15.73 0.47 1.56
C ASP A 25 -16.90 1.47 1.56
N PRO A 26 -17.79 1.43 2.57
CA PRO A 26 -19.01 2.26 2.60
C PRO A 26 -18.73 3.76 2.77
N THR A 27 -17.51 4.16 3.15
CA THR A 27 -17.12 5.57 3.21
C THR A 27 -16.88 6.17 1.82
N PHE A 28 -16.69 5.31 0.82
CA PHE A 28 -16.43 5.67 -0.56
C PHE A 28 -17.57 5.27 -1.48
N PHE A 29 -17.62 5.89 -2.66
CA PHE A 29 -18.59 5.55 -3.70
C PHE A 29 -18.29 4.15 -4.26
N PRO A 30 -19.31 3.27 -4.44
CA PRO A 30 -19.10 1.91 -4.91
C PRO A 30 -18.28 1.83 -6.21
N GLY A 31 -17.28 0.95 -6.23
CA GLY A 31 -16.37 0.80 -7.37
C GLY A 31 -15.38 1.96 -7.57
N ARG A 32 -15.31 2.91 -6.63
CA ARG A 32 -14.40 4.07 -6.67
C ARG A 32 -13.47 4.15 -5.47
N ALA A 33 -13.18 3.01 -4.84
CA ALA A 33 -12.21 2.90 -3.76
C ALA A 33 -11.12 1.87 -4.11
N ALA A 34 -9.90 2.12 -3.63
CA ALA A 34 -8.77 1.24 -3.79
C ALA A 34 -7.88 1.23 -2.55
N THR A 35 -7.33 0.07 -2.23
CA THR A 35 -6.27 -0.12 -1.25
C THR A 35 -4.91 0.09 -1.91
N ILE A 36 -3.99 0.75 -1.22
CA ILE A 36 -2.58 0.86 -1.60
C ILE A 36 -1.82 -0.24 -0.89
N TYR A 37 -1.16 -1.10 -1.68
CA TYR A 37 -0.27 -2.14 -1.19
C TYR A 37 1.19 -1.77 -1.48
N TYR A 38 2.06 -2.07 -0.52
CA TYR A 38 3.51 -1.89 -0.61
C TYR A 38 4.23 -3.22 -0.47
N ARG A 39 5.10 -3.50 -1.43
CA ARG A 39 6.04 -4.61 -1.40
C ARG A 39 7.39 -4.12 -0.90
N ALA A 40 7.70 -4.45 0.35
CA ALA A 40 8.99 -4.14 0.96
C ALA A 40 10.14 -4.84 0.21
N PRO A 41 11.30 -4.17 0.09
CA PRO A 41 12.49 -4.80 -0.46
C PRO A 41 12.95 -5.95 0.45
N PRO A 42 13.61 -6.98 -0.10
CA PRO A 42 14.09 -8.11 0.68
C PRO A 42 15.15 -7.66 1.70
N GLN A 43 14.96 -7.98 2.99
CA GLN A 43 15.87 -7.59 4.08
C GLN A 43 17.11 -8.49 4.21
N GLU A 44 17.08 -9.73 3.71
CA GLU A 44 18.18 -10.69 3.86
C GLU A 44 18.82 -11.11 2.53
N LYS A 45 20.14 -10.90 2.42
CA LYS A 45 20.98 -11.46 1.35
C LYS A 45 21.28 -12.94 1.67
N GLY A 46 20.37 -13.85 1.32
CA GLY A 46 20.58 -15.30 1.51
C GLY A 46 19.72 -16.14 0.59
N ALA A 47 20.26 -17.24 0.04
CA ALA A 47 19.55 -18.10 -0.91
C ALA A 47 18.22 -18.67 -0.36
N LEU A 48 18.10 -18.82 0.97
CA LEU A 48 16.87 -19.27 1.63
C LEU A 48 15.72 -18.25 1.60
N SER A 49 16.02 -16.94 1.60
CA SER A 49 15.00 -15.88 1.58
C SER A 49 14.35 -15.78 0.19
N GLY A 50 15.13 -15.99 -0.88
CA GLY A 50 14.65 -16.12 -2.25
C GLY A 50 13.67 -17.29 -2.41
N ILE A 51 14.04 -18.49 -1.94
CA ILE A 51 13.19 -19.68 -2.02
C ILE A 51 11.87 -19.50 -1.23
N LYS A 52 11.92 -18.88 -0.04
CA LYS A 52 10.69 -18.57 0.73
C LYS A 52 9.78 -17.58 0.00
N ARG A 53 10.36 -16.62 -0.73
CA ARG A 53 9.61 -15.64 -1.51
C ARG A 53 8.98 -16.27 -2.75
N ASP A 54 9.73 -17.11 -3.46
CA ASP A 54 9.24 -17.84 -4.62
C ASP A 54 8.10 -18.79 -4.25
N LEU A 55 8.23 -19.51 -3.13
CA LEU A 55 7.13 -20.32 -2.60
C LEU A 55 5.91 -19.46 -2.21
N LYS A 56 6.10 -18.31 -1.57
CA LYS A 56 4.99 -17.38 -1.25
C LYS A 56 4.33 -16.79 -2.50
N ALA A 57 5.10 -16.49 -3.54
CA ALA A 57 4.61 -16.04 -4.83
C ALA A 57 3.79 -17.13 -5.54
N VAL A 58 4.27 -18.38 -5.53
CA VAL A 58 3.55 -19.54 -6.09
C VAL A 58 2.26 -19.82 -5.30
N LEU A 59 2.25 -19.58 -4.00
CA LEU A 59 1.07 -19.70 -3.14
C LEU A 59 0.13 -18.47 -3.21
N GLY A 60 0.43 -17.47 -4.04
CA GLY A 60 -0.42 -16.28 -4.22
C GLY A 60 -0.48 -15.35 -3.00
N ALA A 61 0.48 -15.48 -2.06
CA ALA A 61 0.57 -14.68 -0.85
C ALA A 61 1.92 -13.96 -0.78
N PRO A 62 2.21 -13.02 -1.72
CA PRO A 62 3.30 -12.09 -1.50
C PRO A 62 3.00 -11.35 -0.20
N GLY A 63 3.96 -11.26 0.72
CA GLY A 63 3.79 -10.60 2.02
C GLY A 63 3.72 -9.07 1.88
N ASP A 64 2.91 -8.59 0.93
CA ASP A 64 2.71 -7.20 0.59
C ASP A 64 1.84 -6.54 1.67
N LEU A 65 2.25 -5.36 2.12
CA LEU A 65 1.65 -4.64 3.22
C LEU A 65 0.55 -3.73 2.68
N GLU A 66 -0.66 -3.82 3.23
CA GLU A 66 -1.65 -2.76 3.05
C GLU A 66 -1.17 -1.51 3.81
N ILE A 67 -0.93 -0.43 3.08
CA ILE A 67 -0.39 0.81 3.66
C ILE A 67 -1.38 1.95 3.65
N GLY A 68 -2.51 1.83 2.94
CA GLY A 68 -3.45 2.95 2.84
C GLY A 68 -4.63 2.68 1.93
N VAL A 69 -5.49 3.70 1.81
CA VAL A 69 -6.71 3.69 1.01
C VAL A 69 -6.84 5.01 0.24
N LEU A 70 -7.45 4.94 -0.94
CA LEU A 70 -7.86 6.11 -1.69
C LEU A 70 -9.20 5.89 -2.37
N GLY A 71 -9.96 6.96 -2.59
CA GLY A 71 -11.20 6.87 -3.35
C GLY A 71 -12.02 8.14 -3.37
N ILE A 72 -13.17 8.08 -4.03
CA ILE A 72 -14.18 9.14 -4.06
C ILE A 72 -15.14 8.94 -2.89
N LEU A 73 -15.33 9.97 -2.04
CA LEU A 73 -16.20 9.86 -0.87
C LEU A 73 -17.66 9.61 -1.27
N HIS A 74 -18.35 8.80 -0.47
CA HIS A 74 -19.77 8.53 -0.67
C HIS A 74 -20.61 9.80 -0.39
N PRO A 75 -21.67 10.09 -1.16
CA PRO A 75 -22.52 11.27 -0.95
C PRO A 75 -23.07 11.42 0.47
N SER A 76 -23.42 10.31 1.13
CA SER A 76 -23.88 10.33 2.52
C SER A 76 -22.80 10.71 3.53
N VAL A 77 -21.52 10.52 3.21
CA VAL A 77 -20.41 11.03 4.01
C VAL A 77 -20.28 12.53 3.77
N LEU A 78 -20.29 12.97 2.51
CA LEU A 78 -20.22 14.40 2.17
C LEU A 78 -21.34 15.21 2.85
N GLU A 79 -22.57 14.69 2.84
CA GLU A 79 -23.73 15.31 3.48
C GLU A 79 -23.54 15.48 5.00
N LYS A 80 -23.04 14.43 5.69
CA LYS A 80 -22.78 14.48 7.14
C LYS A 80 -21.70 15.47 7.55
N PHE A 81 -20.82 15.82 6.62
CA PHE A 81 -19.75 16.79 6.82
C PHE A 81 -20.06 18.14 6.14
N GLU A 82 -21.29 18.34 5.65
CA GLU A 82 -21.75 19.56 4.98
C GLU A 82 -20.89 19.99 3.77
N ILE A 83 -20.32 19.01 3.06
CA ILE A 83 -19.49 19.24 1.88
C ILE A 83 -20.37 19.21 0.63
N GLY A 84 -20.63 20.38 0.04
CA GLY A 84 -21.51 20.55 -1.12
C GLY A 84 -20.92 20.16 -2.49
N TYR A 85 -19.77 19.47 -2.52
CA TYR A 85 -19.07 19.12 -3.76
C TYR A 85 -18.39 17.74 -3.66
N PRO A 86 -18.19 17.04 -4.80
CA PRO A 86 -17.47 15.77 -4.84
C PRO A 86 -16.05 15.92 -4.28
N CYS A 87 -15.62 14.97 -3.45
CA CYS A 87 -14.31 14.97 -2.84
C CYS A 87 -13.64 13.59 -2.96
N SER A 88 -12.34 13.57 -3.20
CA SER A 88 -11.50 12.37 -3.13
C SER A 88 -10.64 12.42 -1.87
N ALA A 89 -10.49 11.27 -1.21
CA ALA A 89 -9.62 11.13 -0.05
C ALA A 89 -8.49 10.13 -0.37
N LEU A 90 -7.33 10.38 0.22
CA LEU A 90 -6.15 9.52 0.19
C LEU A 90 -5.56 9.50 1.60
N GLU A 91 -5.36 8.31 2.13
CA GLU A 91 -4.71 8.06 3.42
C GLU A 91 -3.70 6.93 3.25
N PHE A 92 -2.47 7.11 3.73
CA PHE A 92 -1.51 6.01 3.81
C PHE A 92 -0.44 6.24 4.87
N SER A 93 0.08 5.15 5.43
CA SER A 93 1.16 5.16 6.42
C SER A 93 2.52 5.29 5.74
N LEU A 94 3.35 6.19 6.29
CA LEU A 94 4.74 6.38 5.87
C LEU A 94 5.73 5.51 6.63
N GLU A 95 5.32 4.90 7.74
CA GLU A 95 6.18 4.07 8.59
C GLU A 95 6.92 2.96 7.83
N PRO A 96 6.30 2.26 6.86
CA PRO A 96 6.99 1.22 6.10
C PRO A 96 8.19 1.72 5.27
N PHE A 97 8.27 3.02 5.00
CA PHE A 97 9.39 3.63 4.28
C PHE A 97 10.49 4.16 5.20
N LYS A 98 10.23 4.23 6.50
CA LYS A 98 11.20 4.64 7.51
C LYS A 98 12.19 3.49 7.72
N LYS A 99 13.20 3.36 6.85
CA LYS A 99 14.45 2.68 7.23
C LYS A 99 14.92 3.35 8.51
N GLU A 100 15.14 2.58 9.58
CA GLU A 100 15.62 3.00 10.90
C GLU A 100 16.16 4.43 10.88
N MET A 101 15.44 5.39 11.46
CA MET A 101 16.04 6.68 11.81
C MET A 101 17.15 6.38 12.81
N GLN A 102 18.35 6.05 12.32
CA GLN A 102 19.52 5.83 13.15
C GLN A 102 19.86 7.15 13.83
N ALA A 103 19.69 7.15 15.16
CA ALA A 103 20.36 7.93 16.18
C ALA A 103 21.04 9.23 15.73
N ILE A 104 20.31 10.35 15.70
CA ILE A 104 20.90 11.71 15.72
C ILE A 104 20.49 12.47 16.99
N TRP A 105 19.93 11.79 18.00
CA TRP A 105 19.61 12.40 19.30
C TRP A 105 20.04 11.49 20.45
N SER A 106 21.32 11.15 20.47
CA SER A 106 21.99 10.71 21.69
C SER A 106 23.06 11.75 22.00
N ASP A 107 22.64 12.81 22.67
CA ASP A 107 23.54 13.68 23.45
C ASP A 107 23.83 12.99 24.80
#